data_AF-A0AAU2UAR5-F1
#
_entry.id   AF-A0AAU2UAR5-F1
#
_cell.length_a   1.000
_cell.length_b   1.000
_cell.length_c   1.000
_cell.angle_alpha   90.00
_cell.angle_beta   90.00
_cell.angle_gamma   90.00
#
_symmetry.space_group_name_H-M   'P 1'
#
loop_
_entity.id
_entity.type
_entity.pdbx_description
1 polymer ?
#
loop_
_entity_poly.entity_id
_entity_poly.type
_entity_poly.pdbx_seq_one_letter_code
_entity_poly.pdbx_strand_id
1 'polypeptide(L)' 'MNESAECLICRSGLYADEFGRYACRHCTDRVDEHLRALAGRKGLYARLSSQLAPRVGNGVARRSPGAVQPPYRSGWMCST' A
#
# COMPACT_ATOMS: atom_id res chain seq x y z
N MET A 1 -15.91 -26.74 24.42
CA MET A 1 -15.65 -25.36 23.97
C MET A 1 -16.65 -25.07 22.86
N ASN A 2 -17.42 -23.99 22.94
CA ASN A 2 -18.30 -23.58 21.84
C ASN A 2 -17.41 -22.90 20.78
N GLU A 3 -16.95 -23.72 19.84
CA GLU A 3 -16.07 -23.36 18.75
C GLU A 3 -16.92 -22.65 17.69
N SER A 4 -17.21 -21.37 17.95
CA SER A 4 -18.04 -20.56 17.07
C SER A 4 -17.39 -20.48 15.69
N ALA A 5 -18.01 -21.13 14.70
CA ALA A 5 -17.69 -20.94 13.30
C ALA A 5 -18.13 -19.53 12.90
N GLU A 6 -17.30 -18.54 13.21
CA GLU A 6 -17.52 -17.12 12.93
C GLU A 6 -16.41 -16.57 12.04
N CYS A 7 -16.79 -15.64 11.17
CA CYS A 7 -15.85 -15.04 10.24
C CYS A 7 -14.93 -14.10 11.01
N LEU A 8 -13.62 -14.25 10.83
CA LEU A 8 -12.66 -13.39 11.53
C LEU A 8 -12.75 -11.91 11.12
N ILE A 9 -13.32 -11.62 9.95
CA ILE A 9 -13.39 -10.27 9.36
C ILE A 9 -14.67 -9.54 9.81
N CYS A 10 -15.83 -10.17 9.67
CA CYS A 10 -17.12 -9.56 9.98
C CYS A 10 -17.81 -10.13 11.22
N ARG A 11 -17.22 -11.16 11.87
CA ARG A 11 -17.78 -11.90 13.02
C ARG A 11 -19.19 -12.45 12.79
N SER A 12 -19.60 -12.57 11.53
CA SER A 12 -20.84 -13.24 11.17
C SER A 12 -20.66 -14.75 11.25
N GLY A 13 -21.72 -15.48 11.56
CA GLY A 13 -21.68 -16.94 11.52
C GLY A 13 -21.32 -17.44 10.12
N LEU A 14 -20.50 -18.48 10.07
CA LEU A 14 -20.20 -19.23 8.85
C LEU A 14 -21.31 -20.24 8.59
N TYR A 15 -21.60 -20.44 7.30
CA TYR A 15 -22.49 -21.51 6.89
C TYR A 15 -21.84 -22.88 7.06
N ALA A 16 -22.66 -23.94 7.07
CA ALA A 16 -22.18 -25.31 7.24
C ALA A 16 -21.18 -25.75 6.15
N ASP A 17 -21.29 -25.21 4.93
CA ASP A 17 -20.35 -25.43 3.84
C ASP A 17 -19.06 -24.59 3.95
N GLU A 18 -19.02 -23.65 4.89
CA GLU A 18 -17.88 -22.79 5.16
C GLU A 18 -17.10 -23.24 6.40
N PHE A 19 -17.55 -24.29 7.10
CA PHE A 19 -16.85 -24.85 8.26
C PHE A 19 -15.38 -25.18 7.92
N GLY A 20 -14.45 -24.62 8.71
CA GLY A 20 -13.00 -24.72 8.46
C GLY A 20 -12.39 -23.56 7.66
N ARG A 21 -13.19 -22.59 7.20
CA ARG A 21 -12.69 -21.33 6.63
C ARG A 21 -12.54 -20.25 7.70
N TYR A 22 -11.60 -19.35 7.49
CA TYR A 22 -11.38 -18.18 8.35
C TYR A 22 -12.28 -16.98 8.00
N ALA A 23 -12.80 -16.95 6.76
CA ALA A 23 -13.62 -15.87 6.24
C ALA A 23 -14.88 -16.43 5.55
N CYS A 24 -16.01 -15.73 5.73
CA CYS A 24 -17.22 -16.04 4.97
C CYS A 24 -17.04 -15.66 3.50
N ARG A 25 -17.84 -16.28 2.63
CA ARG A 25 -17.79 -16.07 1.18
C ARG A 25 -17.90 -14.61 0.78
N HIS A 26 -18.78 -13.86 1.43
CA HIS A 26 -18.96 -12.43 1.15
C HIS A 26 -17.71 -11.60 1.44
N CYS A 27 -17.00 -11.90 2.53
CA CYS A 27 -15.73 -11.23 2.82
C CYS A 27 -14.64 -11.64 1.85
N THR A 28 -14.58 -12.91 1.45
CA THR A 28 -13.66 -13.40 0.42
C THR A 28 -13.90 -12.67 -0.91
N ASP A 29 -15.16 -12.57 -1.36
CA ASP A 29 -15.52 -11.91 -2.61
C ASP A 29 -15.14 -10.41 -2.60
N ARG A 30 -15.37 -9.72 -1.48
CA ARG A 30 -14.92 -8.33 -1.31
C ARG A 30 -13.41 -8.20 -1.42
N VAL A 31 -12.65 -9.04 -0.70
CA VAL A 31 -11.18 -9.01 -0.76
C VAL A 31 -10.70 -9.25 -2.19
N ASP A 32 -11.28 -10.22 -2.89
CA ASP A 32 -10.96 -10.49 -4.29
C ASP A 32 -11.23 -9.30 -5.22
N GLU A 33 -12.37 -8.61 -5.06
CA GLU A 33 -12.69 -7.40 -5.80
C GLU A 33 -11.65 -6.29 -5.55
N HIS A 34 -11.33 -6.05 -4.27
CA HIS A 34 -10.32 -5.06 -3.89
C HIS A 34 -8.93 -5.41 -4.45
N LEU A 35 -8.52 -6.67 -4.38
CA LEU A 35 -7.24 -7.13 -4.94
C LEU A 35 -7.19 -6.97 -6.46
N ARG A 36 -8.29 -7.28 -7.16
CA ARG A 36 -8.40 -7.04 -8.61
C ARG A 36 -8.31 -5.55 -8.95
N ALA A 37 -8.89 -4.67 -8.14
CA ALA A 37 -8.79 -3.22 -8.34
C ALA A 37 -7.36 -2.69 -8.13
N LEU A 38 -6.59 -3.30 -7.21
CA LEU A 38 -5.17 -2.97 -7.02
C LEU A 38 -4.30 -3.49 -8.17
N ALA A 39 -4.67 -4.62 -8.75
CA ALA A 39 -3.98 -5.26 -9.85
C ALA A 39 -4.33 -4.64 -11.23
N GLY A 40 -3.50 -4.96 -12.24
CA GLY A 40 -3.76 -4.60 -13.64
C GLY A 40 -3.05 -3.34 -14.14
N ARG A 41 -3.15 -3.11 -15.46
CA ARG A 41 -2.40 -2.05 -16.18
C ARG A 41 -2.71 -0.63 -15.69
N LYS A 42 -3.89 -0.41 -15.11
CA LYS A 42 -4.32 0.87 -14.52
C LYS A 42 -4.47 0.79 -12.99
N GLY A 43 -4.14 -0.35 -12.39
CA GLY A 43 -4.23 -0.56 -10.95
C GLY A 43 -3.20 0.26 -10.18
N LEU A 44 -3.38 0.33 -8.86
CA LEU A 44 -2.54 1.14 -7.97
C LEU A 44 -1.05 0.77 -8.10
N TYR A 45 -0.74 -0.52 -8.23
CA TYR A 45 0.65 -0.97 -8.38
C TYR A 45 1.29 -0.55 -9.71
N ALA A 46 0.52 -0.44 -10.81
CA ALA A 46 1.03 0.07 -12.08
C ALA A 46 1.35 1.58 -12.02
N ARG A 47 0.57 2.33 -11.23
CA ARG A 47 0.85 3.76 -10.97
C ARG A 47 2.08 3.92 -10.09
N LEU A 48 2.19 3.08 -9.05
CA LEU A 48 3.33 3.09 -8.15
C LEU A 48 4.62 2.72 -8.86
N SER A 49 4.63 1.68 -9.70
CA SER A 49 5.82 1.28 -10.45
C SER A 49 6.35 2.37 -11.38
N SER A 50 5.46 3.19 -11.94
CA SER A 50 5.83 4.36 -12.75
C SER A 50 6.53 5.45 -11.95
N GLN A 51 6.23 5.58 -10.65
CA GLN A 51 6.89 6.53 -9.75
C GLN A 51 8.21 5.99 -9.18
N LEU A 52 8.30 4.67 -9.04
CA LEU A 52 9.49 3.98 -8.52
C LEU A 52 10.55 3.70 -9.61
N ALA A 53 10.28 4.03 -10.88
CA ALA A 53 11.24 3.85 -11.95
C ALA A 53 12.58 4.51 -11.58
N PRO A 54 13.70 3.75 -11.55
CA PRO A 54 15.02 4.32 -11.33
C PRO A 54 15.24 5.42 -12.36
N ARG A 55 15.80 6.54 -11.91
CA ARG A 55 16.05 7.71 -12.74
C ARG A 55 17.05 7.38 -13.85
N VAL A 56 16.56 6.87 -14.98
CA VAL A 56 17.32 6.74 -16.21
C VAL A 56 17.26 8.08 -16.93
N GLY A 57 18.34 8.87 -16.79
CA GLY A 57 18.63 10.02 -17.65
C GLY A 57 18.51 11.41 -17.01
N ASN A 58 19.69 12.01 -16.78
CA ASN A 58 20.03 13.44 -16.76
C ASN A 58 19.33 14.37 -15.74
N GLY A 59 20.16 15.04 -14.93
CA GLY A 59 19.76 16.05 -13.93
C GLY A 59 18.76 17.05 -14.51
N VAL A 60 17.59 17.25 -13.92
CA VAL A 60 17.41 18.14 -12.77
C VAL A 60 16.59 17.48 -11.65
N ALA A 61 17.08 17.60 -10.41
CA ALA A 61 16.33 17.23 -9.22
C ALA A 61 15.19 18.24 -9.03
N ARG A 62 13.95 17.85 -9.34
CA ARG A 62 12.78 18.64 -8.95
C ARG A 62 12.49 18.31 -7.49
N ARG A 63 12.90 19.21 -6.59
CA ARG A 63 12.57 19.15 -5.16
C ARG A 63 11.05 19.26 -5.00
N SER A 64 10.45 18.40 -4.19
CA SER A 64 9.06 18.58 -3.75
C SER A 64 8.91 19.95 -3.07
N PRO A 65 7.88 20.74 -3.39
CA PRO A 65 7.59 21.98 -2.68
C PRO A 65 7.04 21.63 -1.30
N GLY A 66 7.93 21.44 -0.33
CA GLY A 66 7.55 21.08 1.04
C GLY A 66 8.68 21.14 2.06
N ALA A 67 9.93 21.37 1.64
CA ALA A 67 11.02 21.59 2.58
C ALA A 67 11.10 23.08 2.94
N VAL A 68 10.48 23.46 4.05
CA VAL A 68 10.84 24.69 4.77
C VAL A 68 12.31 24.53 5.19
N GLN A 69 13.20 25.35 4.63
CA GLN A 69 14.58 25.46 5.10
C GLN A 69 14.60 26.29 6.40
N PRO A 70 15.07 25.75 7.54
CA PRO A 70 15.39 26.58 8.68
C PRO A 70 16.67 27.41 8.39
N PRO A 71 16.77 28.66 8.86
CA PRO A 71 17.92 29.51 8.59
C PRO A 71 19.08 29.14 9.53
N TYR A 72 20.06 28.37 9.06
CA TYR A 72 21.38 28.37 9.70
C TYR A 72 22.50 28.58 8.68
N ARG A 73 22.75 29.87 8.48
CA ARG A 73 24.02 30.61 8.40
C ARG A 73 25.34 29.78 8.44
N SER A 74 26.06 29.90 7.33
CA SER A 74 27.52 30.13 7.19
C SER A 74 28.56 29.17 7.79
N GLY A 75 29.48 28.70 6.93
CA GLY A 75 30.87 28.48 7.32
C GLY A 75 31.58 27.29 6.69
N TRP A 76 31.80 27.29 5.36
CA TRP A 76 32.77 26.38 4.73
C TRP A 76 34.02 27.18 4.38
N MET A 77 35.08 27.06 5.20
CA MET A 77 36.45 27.37 4.78
C MET A 77 37.11 26.04 4.41
N CYS A 78 37.38 25.85 3.11
CA CYS A 78 38.36 24.89 2.63
C CYS A 78 39.72 25.59 2.66
N SER A 79 40.66 25.08 3.45
CA SER A 79 42.07 25.47 3.37
C SER A 79 42.86 24.32 2.74
N THR A 80 43.42 24.64 1.57
CA THR A 80 44.60 24.12 0.82
C THR A 80 45.06 22.69 1.02
#